data_AF-A0A5N6KE13-F1
#
_entry.id   AF-A0A5N6KE13-F1
#
_cell.length_a   1.000
_cell.length_b   1.000
_cell.length_c   1.000
_cell.angle_alpha   90.00
_cell.angle_beta   90.00
_cell.angle_gamma   90.00
#
_symmetry.space_group_name_H-M   'P 1'
#
loop_
_entity.id
_entity.type
_entity.pdbx_description
1 polymer ?
#
loop_
_entity_poly.entity_id
_entity_poly.type
_entity_poly.pdbx_seq_one_letter_code
_entity_poly.pdbx_strand_id
1 'polypeptide(L)'
;MAETKHQCRATASPAAKRMKVVMEEQQVEAEEGAQLKMEEELTEMGEETQSEIDKGQKAAAAEAKNQRDICEQKRIEAVSLKRSRQETPEFREIVGLEMVDIYVGQTKEHFRIHRGILCDKVPYFQKMFASELTEGFELKAHFPGDDPKLFDLFAGWVYFGTLRALTSEKGSARRSWDPVGLYSLADKFCLPKLMDQIIDTHINLCRDKNLMPNLSEVKTAYKLTPIGSPFRKFACASMHYLCSVCRQDRSSVLWPTGDLAIAMASHRDFAIDFLSMVRTQAVGVAPQDPRQLPKCEFHCHKRDELCPQEA
;
A
#
# COMPACT_ATOMS: atom_id res chain seq x y z
N MET A 1 -63.15 35.78 87.61
CA MET A 1 -63.25 34.39 87.09
C MET A 1 -62.60 34.40 85.72
N ALA A 2 -61.40 33.84 85.58
CA ALA A 2 -60.66 33.80 84.33
C ALA A 2 -60.36 32.33 84.03
N GLU A 3 -61.06 31.75 83.06
CA GLU A 3 -60.82 30.39 82.57
C GLU A 3 -59.89 30.43 81.36
N THR A 4 -58.68 29.96 81.57
CA THR A 4 -57.61 29.79 80.59
C THR A 4 -57.89 28.54 79.74
N LYS A 5 -58.32 28.70 78.49
CA LYS A 5 -58.40 27.57 77.53
C LYS A 5 -57.02 27.35 76.89
N HIS A 6 -56.34 26.30 77.36
CA HIS A 6 -55.15 25.73 76.77
C HIS A 6 -55.38 25.33 75.32
N GLN A 7 -54.66 25.98 74.40
CA GLN A 7 -54.59 25.58 73.00
C GLN A 7 -53.59 24.43 72.87
N CYS A 8 -54.09 23.19 72.91
CA CYS A 8 -53.30 22.00 72.62
C CYS A 8 -52.90 22.01 71.15
N ARG A 9 -51.63 22.33 70.88
CA ARG A 9 -50.98 22.09 69.60
C ARG A 9 -50.84 20.57 69.44
N ALA A 10 -51.78 19.95 68.73
CA ALA A 10 -51.75 18.51 68.47
C ALA A 10 -50.46 18.17 67.71
N THR A 11 -49.52 17.52 68.40
CA THR A 11 -48.39 16.86 67.78
C THR A 11 -48.93 15.62 67.04
N ALA A 12 -48.71 15.57 65.73
CA ALA A 12 -49.08 14.39 64.95
C ALA A 12 -48.48 13.12 65.59
N SER A 13 -49.32 12.10 65.79
CA SER A 13 -48.94 10.80 66.36
C SER A 13 -47.75 10.18 65.60
N PRO A 14 -46.83 9.48 66.27
CA PRO A 14 -45.70 8.77 65.62
C PRO A 14 -46.13 7.89 64.45
N ALA A 15 -47.33 7.30 64.51
CA ALA A 15 -47.89 6.48 63.43
C ALA A 15 -48.26 7.31 62.18
N ALA A 16 -48.81 8.52 62.36
CA ALA A 16 -49.19 9.41 61.26
C ALA A 16 -47.97 10.00 60.54
N LYS A 17 -46.88 10.30 61.29
CA LYS A 17 -45.60 10.67 60.69
C LYS A 17 -44.98 9.52 59.90
N ARG A 18 -45.06 8.30 60.41
CA ARG A 18 -44.52 7.10 59.74
C ARG A 18 -45.27 6.79 58.43
N MET A 19 -46.60 6.88 58.42
CA MET A 19 -47.38 6.71 57.18
C MET A 19 -47.06 7.78 56.13
N LYS A 20 -46.84 9.03 56.54
CA LYS A 20 -46.50 10.11 55.61
C LYS A 20 -45.14 9.88 54.95
N VAL A 21 -44.14 9.42 55.71
CA VAL A 21 -42.81 9.05 55.18
C VAL A 21 -42.91 7.90 54.19
N VAL A 22 -43.68 6.85 54.51
CA VAL A 22 -43.87 5.70 53.60
C VAL A 22 -44.58 6.13 52.30
N MET A 23 -45.55 7.03 52.37
CA MET A 23 -46.21 7.56 51.17
C MET A 23 -45.28 8.45 50.33
N GLU A 24 -44.44 9.27 50.96
CA GLU A 24 -43.42 10.06 50.26
C GLU A 24 -42.35 9.15 49.62
N GLU A 25 -41.88 8.10 50.29
CA GLU A 25 -40.94 7.12 49.72
C GLU A 25 -41.55 6.36 48.53
N GLN A 26 -42.80 5.91 48.64
CA GLN A 26 -43.49 5.26 47.52
C GLN A 26 -43.71 6.19 46.32
N GLN A 27 -43.89 7.49 46.58
CA GLN A 27 -44.06 8.49 45.53
C GLN A 27 -42.73 8.79 44.82
N VAL A 28 -41.63 8.86 45.57
CA VAL A 28 -40.27 9.03 45.02
C VAL A 28 -39.86 7.81 44.18
N GLU A 29 -40.08 6.59 44.66
CA GLU A 29 -39.78 5.37 43.89
C GLU A 29 -40.60 5.29 42.58
N ALA A 30 -41.86 5.74 42.60
CA ALA A 30 -42.70 5.79 41.41
C ALA A 30 -42.21 6.87 40.41
N GLU A 31 -41.76 8.02 40.89
CA GLU A 31 -41.18 9.09 40.07
C GLU A 31 -39.83 8.66 39.46
N GLU A 32 -38.93 8.03 40.23
CA GLU A 32 -37.67 7.48 39.73
C GLU A 32 -37.92 6.36 38.69
N GLY A 33 -38.87 5.47 38.94
CA GLY A 33 -39.26 4.42 37.99
C GLY A 33 -39.89 4.96 36.71
N ALA A 34 -40.62 6.08 36.77
CA ALA A 34 -41.15 6.75 35.59
C ALA A 34 -40.05 7.50 34.81
N GLN A 35 -39.10 8.10 35.53
CA GLN A 35 -37.95 8.79 34.92
C GLN A 35 -37.03 7.81 34.19
N LEU A 36 -36.72 6.65 34.79
CA LEU A 36 -35.92 5.60 34.16
C LEU A 36 -36.56 5.07 32.88
N LYS A 37 -37.88 4.86 32.86
CA LYS A 37 -38.61 4.43 31.65
C LYS A 37 -38.55 5.48 30.54
N MET A 38 -38.68 6.76 30.88
CA MET A 38 -38.59 7.85 29.91
C MET A 38 -37.17 7.97 29.33
N GLU A 39 -36.13 7.76 30.14
CA GLU A 39 -34.73 7.74 29.67
C GLU A 39 -34.45 6.54 28.75
N GLU A 40 -35.03 5.37 29.04
CA GLU A 40 -34.92 4.18 28.20
C GLU A 40 -35.63 4.38 26.84
N GLU A 41 -36.85 4.92 26.83
CA GLU A 41 -37.58 5.26 25.59
C GLU A 41 -36.84 6.32 24.74
N LEU A 42 -36.28 7.36 25.38
CA LEU A 42 -35.49 8.38 24.68
C LEU A 42 -34.20 7.79 24.07
N THR A 43 -33.61 6.80 24.73
CA THR A 43 -32.42 6.10 24.23
C THR A 43 -32.76 5.22 23.03
N GLU A 44 -33.83 4.42 23.11
CA GLU A 44 -34.31 3.60 21.99
C GLU A 44 -34.69 4.46 20.77
N MET A 45 -35.41 5.56 20.97
CA MET A 45 -35.72 6.51 19.90
C MET A 45 -34.46 7.12 19.28
N GLY A 46 -33.43 7.40 20.07
CA GLY A 46 -32.14 7.89 19.60
C GLY A 46 -31.40 6.87 18.73
N GLU A 47 -31.41 5.59 19.14
CA GLU A 47 -30.80 4.50 18.38
C GLU A 47 -31.54 4.22 17.06
N GLU A 48 -32.87 4.24 17.05
CA GLU A 48 -33.67 4.11 15.83
C GLU A 48 -33.39 5.26 14.85
N THR A 49 -33.37 6.50 15.35
CA THR A 49 -33.07 7.68 14.52
C THR A 49 -31.66 7.61 13.92
N GLN A 50 -30.65 7.19 14.70
CA GLN A 50 -29.29 7.02 14.20
C GLN A 50 -29.19 5.88 13.17
N SER A 51 -29.92 4.78 13.38
CA SER A 51 -30.00 3.66 12.43
C SER A 51 -30.60 4.07 11.08
N GLU A 52 -31.63 4.91 11.07
CA GLU A 52 -32.21 5.47 9.84
C GLU A 52 -31.25 6.41 9.11
N ILE A 53 -30.54 7.26 9.86
CA ILE A 53 -29.51 8.16 9.31
C ILE A 53 -28.38 7.34 8.65
N ASP A 54 -27.87 6.32 9.32
CA ASP A 54 -26.80 5.46 8.83
C ASP A 54 -27.24 4.70 7.55
N LYS A 55 -28.48 4.23 7.51
CA LYS A 55 -29.08 3.61 6.31
C LYS A 55 -29.16 4.60 5.15
N GLY A 56 -29.61 5.82 5.40
CA GLY A 56 -29.69 6.89 4.40
C GLY A 56 -28.32 7.25 3.83
N GLN A 57 -27.31 7.39 4.69
CA GLN A 57 -25.93 7.69 4.28
C GLN A 57 -25.32 6.56 3.43
N LYS A 58 -25.54 5.30 3.81
CA LYS A 58 -25.09 4.14 3.03
C LYS A 58 -25.74 4.08 1.64
N ALA A 59 -27.05 4.33 1.56
CA ALA A 59 -27.76 4.35 0.28
C ALA A 59 -27.23 5.46 -0.64
N ALA A 60 -27.03 6.67 -0.11
CA ALA A 60 -26.46 7.79 -0.88
C ALA A 60 -25.03 7.50 -1.36
N ALA A 61 -24.19 6.89 -0.52
CA ALA A 61 -22.82 6.50 -0.89
C ALA A 61 -22.81 5.42 -2.01
N ALA A 62 -23.73 4.45 -1.95
CA ALA A 62 -23.89 3.43 -2.98
C ALA A 62 -24.35 4.01 -4.31
N GLU A 63 -25.32 4.93 -4.30
CA GLU A 63 -25.77 5.61 -5.51
C GLU A 63 -24.65 6.47 -6.12
N ALA A 64 -23.91 7.22 -5.30
CA ALA A 64 -22.75 7.99 -5.74
C ALA A 64 -21.66 7.09 -6.34
N LYS A 65 -21.36 5.93 -5.72
CA LYS A 65 -20.43 4.94 -6.29
C LYS A 65 -20.91 4.42 -7.65
N ASN A 66 -22.18 4.01 -7.74
CA ASN A 66 -22.75 3.50 -8.99
C ASN A 66 -22.64 4.54 -10.13
N GLN A 67 -22.96 5.81 -9.84
CA GLN A 67 -22.83 6.88 -10.84
C GLN A 67 -21.38 7.11 -11.29
N ARG A 68 -20.41 7.00 -10.37
CA ARG A 68 -18.97 7.14 -10.66
C ARG A 68 -18.48 5.97 -11.52
N ASP A 69 -18.86 4.75 -11.20
CA ASP A 69 -18.52 3.54 -11.97
C ASP A 69 -19.12 3.59 -13.40
N ILE A 70 -20.37 4.08 -13.55
CA ILE A 70 -20.98 4.31 -14.87
C ILE A 70 -20.20 5.36 -15.68
N CYS A 71 -19.81 6.47 -15.06
CA CYS A 71 -19.04 7.53 -15.72
C CYS A 71 -17.68 7.01 -16.19
N GLU A 72 -17.01 6.23 -15.35
CA GLU A 72 -15.70 5.64 -15.64
C GLU A 72 -15.78 4.63 -16.78
N GLN A 73 -16.80 3.77 -16.79
CA GLN A 73 -17.00 2.81 -17.87
C GLN A 73 -17.19 3.52 -19.22
N LYS A 74 -17.98 4.60 -19.26
CA LYS A 74 -18.16 5.43 -20.47
C LYS A 74 -16.85 6.07 -20.93
N ARG A 75 -16.02 6.53 -19.99
CA ARG A 75 -14.69 7.09 -20.31
C ARG A 75 -13.80 6.03 -20.97
N ILE A 76 -13.72 4.83 -20.39
CA ILE A 76 -12.90 3.73 -20.91
C ILE A 76 -13.35 3.33 -22.32
N GLU A 77 -14.66 3.21 -22.54
CA GLU A 77 -15.23 2.89 -23.86
C GLU A 77 -14.90 3.97 -24.90
N ALA A 78 -15.03 5.25 -24.54
CA ALA A 78 -14.69 6.37 -25.42
C ALA A 78 -13.20 6.37 -25.79
N VAL A 79 -12.31 6.17 -24.81
CA VAL A 79 -10.86 6.07 -25.03
C VAL A 79 -10.51 4.88 -25.92
N SER A 80 -11.12 3.73 -25.68
CA SER A 80 -10.93 2.50 -26.48
C SER A 80 -11.38 2.70 -27.94
N LEU A 81 -12.53 3.34 -28.15
CA LEU A 81 -13.06 3.65 -29.47
C LEU A 81 -12.15 4.60 -30.25
N LYS A 82 -11.62 5.65 -29.60
CA LYS A 82 -10.66 6.57 -30.24
C LYS A 82 -9.38 5.85 -30.64
N ARG A 83 -8.82 5.03 -29.74
CA ARG A 83 -7.61 4.23 -30.03
C ARG A 83 -7.82 3.27 -31.20
N SER A 84 -8.97 2.60 -31.30
CA SER A 84 -9.25 1.70 -32.44
C SER A 84 -9.36 2.43 -33.78
N ARG A 85 -9.73 3.72 -33.75
CA ARG A 85 -9.73 4.62 -34.91
C ARG A 85 -8.39 5.33 -35.14
N GLN A 86 -7.35 5.00 -34.38
CA GLN A 86 -6.04 5.67 -34.40
C GLN A 86 -6.12 7.18 -34.06
N GLU A 87 -7.17 7.59 -33.33
CA GLU A 87 -7.32 8.94 -32.79
C GLU A 87 -6.65 9.03 -31.41
N THR A 88 -5.98 10.16 -31.14
CA THR A 88 -5.39 10.43 -29.82
C THR A 88 -6.47 10.94 -28.86
N PRO A 89 -6.74 10.26 -27.73
CA PRO A 89 -7.65 10.76 -26.71
C PRO A 89 -7.14 12.08 -26.11
N GLU A 90 -8.05 12.94 -25.69
CA GLU A 90 -7.72 14.17 -25.02
C GLU A 90 -7.22 13.90 -23.60
N PHE A 91 -6.47 14.85 -23.03
CA PHE A 91 -5.90 14.72 -21.69
C PHE A 91 -6.95 14.32 -20.63
N ARG A 92 -8.11 15.00 -20.60
CA ARG A 92 -9.18 14.71 -19.62
C ARG A 92 -9.76 13.30 -19.76
N GLU A 93 -9.75 12.75 -20.97
CA GLU A 93 -10.20 11.38 -21.24
C GLU A 93 -9.14 10.36 -20.78
N ILE A 94 -7.86 10.69 -20.97
CA ILE A 94 -6.73 9.86 -20.52
C ILE A 94 -6.69 9.78 -18.99
N VAL A 95 -6.75 10.92 -18.30
CA VAL A 95 -6.57 10.92 -16.84
C VAL A 95 -7.86 10.64 -16.06
N GLY A 96 -9.02 10.99 -16.64
CA GLY A 96 -10.29 11.02 -15.91
C GLY A 96 -10.44 12.30 -15.07
N LEU A 97 -11.62 12.49 -14.50
CA LEU A 97 -11.95 13.68 -13.68
C LEU A 97 -11.93 13.38 -12.17
N GLU A 98 -12.11 12.12 -11.82
CA GLU A 98 -12.20 11.67 -10.44
C GLU A 98 -10.83 11.56 -9.81
N MET A 99 -10.70 12.01 -8.56
CA MET A 99 -9.47 11.92 -7.78
C MET A 99 -9.62 10.88 -6.68
N VAL A 100 -8.53 10.18 -6.38
CA VAL A 100 -8.39 9.34 -5.19
C VAL A 100 -7.37 9.95 -4.25
N ASP A 101 -7.54 9.71 -2.95
CA ASP A 101 -6.62 10.15 -1.90
C ASP A 101 -5.83 8.95 -1.37
N ILE A 102 -4.51 9.01 -1.50
CA ILE A 102 -3.62 7.93 -1.08
C ILE A 102 -2.68 8.47 0.00
N TYR A 103 -2.65 7.79 1.14
CA TYR A 103 -1.82 8.16 2.28
C TYR A 103 -0.70 7.14 2.45
N VAL A 104 0.55 7.60 2.38
CA VAL A 104 1.72 6.72 2.34
C VAL A 104 2.66 7.00 3.51
N GLY A 105 3.25 5.93 4.04
CA GLY A 105 4.22 5.98 5.12
C GLY A 105 3.62 6.32 6.49
N GLN A 106 4.47 6.28 7.50
CA GLN A 106 4.07 6.53 8.90
C GLN A 106 3.58 7.97 9.12
N THR A 107 4.12 8.92 8.34
CA THR A 107 3.73 10.34 8.37
C THR A 107 2.47 10.63 7.56
N LYS A 108 1.86 9.62 6.91
CA LYS A 108 0.66 9.73 6.08
C LYS A 108 0.78 10.84 5.03
N GLU A 109 1.89 10.83 4.28
CA GLU A 109 2.07 11.76 3.17
C GLU A 109 0.93 11.57 2.16
N HIS A 110 0.29 12.68 1.79
CA HIS A 110 -0.98 12.67 1.06
C HIS A 110 -0.75 12.91 -0.43
N PHE A 111 -1.05 11.89 -1.23
CA PHE A 111 -1.02 11.93 -2.69
C PHE A 111 -2.45 11.98 -3.22
N ARG A 112 -2.74 12.98 -4.06
CA ARG A 112 -4.02 13.09 -4.76
C ARG A 112 -3.82 12.77 -6.24
N ILE A 113 -4.36 11.64 -6.70
CA ILE A 113 -4.09 11.08 -8.03
C ILE A 113 -5.39 10.90 -8.81
N HIS A 114 -5.39 11.12 -10.12
CA HIS A 114 -6.57 10.85 -10.94
C HIS A 114 -6.86 9.35 -10.97
N ARG A 115 -8.08 8.95 -10.60
CA ARG A 115 -8.51 7.56 -10.52
C ARG A 115 -8.38 6.87 -11.87
N GLY A 116 -8.76 7.55 -12.96
CA GLY A 116 -8.81 6.97 -14.30
C GLY A 116 -7.45 6.42 -14.74
N ILE A 117 -6.43 7.27 -14.83
CA ILE A 117 -5.07 6.83 -15.22
C ILE A 117 -4.46 5.83 -14.24
N LEU A 118 -4.75 5.95 -12.94
CA LEU A 118 -4.24 5.03 -11.93
C LEU A 118 -4.82 3.63 -12.15
N CYS A 119 -6.15 3.52 -12.29
CA CYS A 119 -6.83 2.25 -12.51
C CYS A 119 -6.53 1.66 -13.89
N ASP A 120 -6.40 2.50 -14.93
CA ASP A 120 -6.05 2.06 -16.29
C ASP A 120 -4.67 1.39 -16.34
N LYS A 121 -3.71 1.91 -15.57
CA LYS A 121 -2.32 1.40 -15.56
C LYS A 121 -2.06 0.36 -14.47
N VAL A 122 -2.84 0.36 -13.39
CA VAL A 122 -2.54 -0.41 -12.18
C VAL A 122 -3.76 -1.21 -11.74
N PRO A 123 -3.88 -2.47 -12.20
CA PRO A 123 -5.02 -3.35 -11.90
C PRO A 123 -5.28 -3.54 -10.40
N TYR A 124 -4.24 -3.44 -9.58
CA TYR A 124 -4.36 -3.45 -8.12
C TYR A 124 -5.31 -2.36 -7.61
N PHE A 125 -5.12 -1.11 -8.06
CA PHE A 125 -5.98 0.01 -7.68
C PHE A 125 -7.35 -0.05 -8.34
N GLN A 126 -7.44 -0.55 -9.58
CA GLN A 126 -8.73 -0.80 -10.23
C GLN A 126 -9.61 -1.72 -9.38
N LYS A 127 -9.06 -2.84 -8.92
CA LYS A 127 -9.80 -3.78 -8.05
C LYS A 127 -10.15 -3.16 -6.70
N MET A 128 -9.21 -2.44 -6.09
CA MET A 128 -9.43 -1.76 -4.80
C MET A 128 -10.59 -0.76 -4.88
N PHE A 129 -10.56 0.16 -5.85
CA PHE A 129 -11.55 1.22 -5.99
C PHE A 129 -12.84 0.80 -6.72
N ALA A 130 -12.92 -0.43 -7.23
CA ALA A 130 -14.17 -1.02 -7.71
C ALA A 130 -14.92 -1.80 -6.61
N SER A 131 -14.21 -2.18 -5.55
CA SER A 131 -14.74 -3.04 -4.48
C SER A 131 -15.90 -2.40 -3.69
N GLU A 132 -16.69 -3.23 -3.01
CA GLU A 132 -17.71 -2.80 -2.05
C GLU A 132 -17.15 -2.64 -0.63
N LEU A 133 -15.84 -2.39 -0.51
CA LEU A 133 -15.17 -2.08 0.74
C LEU A 133 -15.06 -0.56 0.91
N THR A 134 -14.63 -0.13 2.10
CA THR A 134 -14.46 1.29 2.47
C THR A 134 -13.70 2.07 1.40
N GLU A 135 -12.63 1.48 0.85
CA GLU A 135 -11.80 2.11 -0.19
C GLU A 135 -12.60 2.42 -1.46
N GLY A 136 -13.52 1.55 -1.86
CA GLY A 136 -14.36 1.74 -3.05
C GLY A 136 -15.44 2.81 -2.87
N PHE A 137 -15.94 2.98 -1.65
CA PHE A 137 -16.89 4.07 -1.35
C PHE A 137 -16.18 5.41 -1.17
N GLU A 138 -15.13 5.44 -0.36
CA GLU A 138 -14.42 6.66 0.03
C GLU A 138 -13.41 7.16 -0.99
N LEU A 139 -12.93 6.29 -1.90
CA LEU A 139 -11.80 6.56 -2.80
C LEU A 139 -10.52 6.95 -2.04
N LYS A 140 -10.31 6.29 -0.89
CA LYS A 140 -9.14 6.48 -0.03
C LYS A 140 -8.38 5.18 0.13
N ALA A 141 -7.05 5.26 0.14
CA ALA A 141 -6.19 4.12 0.39
C ALA A 141 -5.03 4.48 1.34
N HIS A 142 -4.62 3.52 2.15
CA HIS A 142 -3.59 3.72 3.17
C HIS A 142 -2.46 2.69 3.03
N PHE A 143 -1.23 3.19 3.00
CA PHE A 143 0.01 2.43 2.79
C PHE A 143 1.06 2.79 3.85
N PRO A 144 0.81 2.52 5.15
CA PRO A 144 1.66 3.00 6.24
C PRO A 144 3.06 2.37 6.25
N GLY A 145 3.23 1.21 5.63
CA GLY A 145 4.50 0.49 5.55
C GLY A 145 5.37 0.82 4.34
N ASP A 146 4.86 1.61 3.38
CA ASP A 146 5.59 1.95 2.16
C ASP A 146 6.32 3.29 2.30
N ASP A 147 7.40 3.48 1.53
CA ASP A 147 8.18 4.72 1.49
C ASP A 147 7.50 5.77 0.58
N PRO A 148 7.10 6.94 1.10
CA PRO A 148 6.51 8.00 0.29
C PRO A 148 7.37 8.44 -0.90
N LYS A 149 8.71 8.41 -0.79
CA LYS A 149 9.61 8.79 -1.88
C LYS A 149 9.58 7.80 -3.04
N LEU A 150 9.39 6.52 -2.73
CA LEU A 150 9.24 5.48 -3.76
C LEU A 150 7.84 5.53 -4.37
N PHE A 151 6.83 5.86 -3.57
CA PHE A 151 5.48 6.09 -4.08
C PHE A 151 5.39 7.32 -4.99
N ASP A 152 6.10 8.41 -4.70
CA ASP A 152 6.21 9.59 -5.57
C ASP A 152 6.79 9.22 -6.95
N LEU A 153 7.86 8.41 -6.98
CA LEU A 153 8.42 7.88 -8.23
C LEU A 153 7.43 7.01 -9.00
N PHE A 154 6.73 6.13 -8.30
CA PHE A 154 5.68 5.30 -8.87
C PHE A 154 4.54 6.15 -9.44
N ALA A 155 4.07 7.17 -8.72
CA ALA A 155 3.06 8.10 -9.18
C ALA A 155 3.52 8.83 -10.45
N GLY A 156 4.77 9.31 -10.48
CA GLY A 156 5.37 9.86 -11.70
C GLY A 156 5.33 8.88 -12.89
N TRP A 157 5.66 7.61 -12.66
CA TRP A 157 5.55 6.57 -13.68
C TRP A 157 4.10 6.33 -14.13
N VAL A 158 3.13 6.37 -13.22
CA VAL A 158 1.69 6.29 -13.58
C VAL A 158 1.30 7.42 -14.53
N TYR A 159 1.82 8.63 -14.38
CA TYR A 159 1.52 9.70 -15.34
C TYR A 159 2.30 9.56 -16.65
N PHE A 160 3.63 9.42 -16.57
CA PHE A 160 4.50 9.59 -17.74
C PHE A 160 4.84 8.28 -18.47
N GLY A 161 4.63 7.12 -17.83
CA GLY A 161 5.00 5.81 -18.39
C GLY A 161 6.51 5.54 -18.42
N THR A 162 7.32 6.44 -17.87
CA THR A 162 8.78 6.36 -17.83
C THR A 162 9.31 6.64 -16.44
N LEU A 163 10.39 5.97 -16.07
CA LEU A 163 11.10 6.23 -14.81
C LEU A 163 11.99 7.48 -14.93
N ARG A 164 12.12 8.22 -13.82
CA ARG A 164 13.20 9.21 -13.69
C ARG A 164 14.54 8.52 -13.81
N ALA A 165 15.49 9.14 -14.50
CA ALA A 165 16.86 8.63 -14.61
C ALA A 165 17.44 8.26 -13.23
N LEU A 166 18.01 7.06 -13.13
CA LEU A 166 18.75 6.64 -11.96
C LEU A 166 20.17 7.20 -12.05
N THR A 167 20.52 8.10 -11.13
CA THR A 167 21.85 8.69 -11.08
C THR A 167 22.57 8.26 -9.80
N SER A 168 23.89 8.35 -9.82
CA SER A 168 24.76 8.17 -8.66
C SER A 168 25.73 9.33 -8.62
N GLU A 169 25.85 9.97 -7.46
CA GLU A 169 26.76 11.09 -7.26
C GLU A 169 28.22 10.61 -7.39
N LYS A 170 29.09 11.45 -7.96
CA LYS A 170 30.51 11.11 -8.09
C LYS A 170 31.12 10.88 -6.71
N GLY A 171 31.72 9.71 -6.51
CA GLY A 171 32.35 9.33 -5.24
C GLY A 171 31.36 8.84 -4.16
N SER A 172 30.07 8.70 -4.48
CA SER A 172 29.05 8.19 -3.55
C SER A 172 28.43 6.91 -4.08
N ALA A 173 28.31 5.91 -3.21
CA ALA A 173 27.51 4.72 -3.50
C ALA A 173 25.99 5.01 -3.47
N ARG A 174 25.58 6.22 -3.06
CA ARG A 174 24.17 6.60 -3.01
C ARG A 174 23.64 6.86 -4.42
N ARG A 175 22.47 6.28 -4.68
CA ARG A 175 21.71 6.50 -5.90
C ARG A 175 20.60 7.52 -5.65
N SER A 176 20.13 8.17 -6.71
CA SER A 176 19.02 9.14 -6.66
C SER A 176 17.71 8.56 -6.13
N TRP A 177 17.56 7.23 -6.20
CA TRP A 177 16.46 6.47 -5.63
C TRP A 177 16.84 5.01 -5.44
N ASP A 178 16.10 4.29 -4.60
CA ASP A 178 16.35 2.88 -4.29
C ASP A 178 15.66 1.97 -5.32
N PRO A 179 16.43 1.28 -6.19
CA PRO A 179 15.86 0.39 -7.19
C PRO A 179 15.26 -0.88 -6.57
N VAL A 180 15.77 -1.36 -5.44
CA VAL A 180 15.24 -2.57 -4.81
C VAL A 180 13.89 -2.30 -4.17
N GLY A 181 13.79 -1.20 -3.43
CA GLY A 181 12.53 -0.75 -2.84
C GLY A 181 11.46 -0.45 -3.89
N LEU A 182 11.80 0.27 -4.97
CA LEU A 182 10.83 0.54 -6.04
C LEU A 182 10.39 -0.74 -6.76
N TYR A 183 11.30 -1.70 -6.94
CA TYR A 183 10.97 -3.02 -7.50
C TYR A 183 10.00 -3.79 -6.60
N SER A 184 10.23 -3.77 -5.29
CA SER A 184 9.32 -4.38 -4.29
C SER A 184 7.93 -3.73 -4.32
N LEU A 185 7.85 -2.39 -4.47
CA LEU A 185 6.58 -1.68 -4.63
C LEU A 185 5.87 -2.08 -5.94
N ALA A 186 6.60 -2.19 -7.05
CA ALA A 186 6.06 -2.63 -8.33
C ALA A 186 5.53 -4.07 -8.28
N ASP A 187 6.24 -4.96 -7.59
CA ASP A 187 5.81 -6.34 -7.33
C ASP A 187 4.52 -6.40 -6.51
N LYS A 188 4.46 -5.62 -5.42
CA LYS A 188 3.26 -5.47 -4.58
C LYS A 188 2.02 -5.06 -5.37
N PHE A 189 2.19 -4.21 -6.38
CA PHE A 189 1.12 -3.77 -7.27
C PHE A 189 0.95 -4.64 -8.53
N CYS A 190 1.71 -5.74 -8.63
CA CYS A 190 1.70 -6.70 -9.73
C CYS A 190 2.00 -6.05 -11.09
N LEU A 191 3.07 -5.26 -11.17
CA LEU A 191 3.45 -4.49 -12.35
C LEU A 191 4.74 -5.02 -13.01
N PRO A 192 4.70 -6.18 -13.71
CA PRO A 192 5.89 -6.78 -14.31
C PRO A 192 6.59 -5.84 -15.31
N LYS A 193 5.82 -5.05 -16.09
CA LYS A 193 6.39 -4.06 -17.01
C LYS A 193 7.22 -3.00 -16.27
N LEU A 194 6.79 -2.56 -15.09
CA LEU A 194 7.54 -1.61 -14.28
C LEU A 194 8.77 -2.29 -13.65
N MET A 195 8.62 -3.53 -13.17
CA MET A 195 9.73 -4.33 -12.65
C MET A 195 10.87 -4.48 -13.67
N ASP A 196 10.53 -4.80 -14.92
CA ASP A 196 11.47 -4.90 -16.05
C ASP A 196 12.17 -3.56 -16.32
N GLN A 197 11.44 -2.44 -16.31
CA GLN A 197 12.03 -1.11 -16.48
C GLN A 197 12.99 -0.73 -15.35
N ILE A 198 12.65 -1.10 -14.11
CA ILE A 198 13.49 -0.83 -12.93
C ILE A 198 14.81 -1.61 -13.03
N ILE A 199 14.74 -2.91 -13.33
CA ILE A 199 15.95 -3.73 -13.42
C ILE A 199 16.81 -3.34 -14.62
N ASP A 200 16.21 -3.01 -15.77
CA ASP A 200 16.92 -2.43 -16.92
C ASP A 200 17.68 -1.16 -16.52
N THR A 201 16.99 -0.23 -15.86
CA THR A 201 17.56 1.05 -15.42
C THR A 201 18.72 0.83 -14.44
N HIS A 202 18.55 -0.13 -13.53
CA HIS A 202 19.58 -0.49 -12.57
C HIS A 202 20.81 -1.12 -13.23
N ILE A 203 20.63 -2.10 -14.12
CA ILE A 203 21.71 -2.76 -14.86
C ILE A 203 22.47 -1.75 -15.73
N ASN A 204 21.75 -0.84 -16.41
CA ASN A 204 22.37 0.22 -17.21
C ASN A 204 23.24 1.14 -16.36
N LEU A 205 22.78 1.57 -15.18
CA LEU A 205 23.62 2.34 -14.26
C LEU A 205 24.88 1.56 -13.87
N CYS A 206 24.73 0.28 -13.51
CA CYS A 206 25.86 -0.57 -13.14
C CYS A 206 26.85 -0.74 -14.30
N ARG A 207 26.37 -0.83 -15.54
CA ARG A 207 27.19 -0.85 -16.76
C ARG A 207 27.93 0.48 -16.94
N ASP A 208 27.21 1.58 -16.99
CA ASP A 208 27.74 2.92 -17.32
C ASP A 208 28.75 3.43 -16.30
N LYS A 209 28.55 3.09 -15.02
CA LYS A 209 29.45 3.47 -13.93
C LYS A 209 30.49 2.41 -13.60
N ASN A 210 30.51 1.30 -14.34
CA ASN A 210 31.33 0.13 -14.07
C ASN A 210 31.21 -0.36 -12.60
N LEU A 211 29.99 -0.34 -12.07
CA LEU A 211 29.65 -0.79 -10.72
C LEU A 211 29.12 -2.23 -10.75
N MET A 212 29.13 -2.86 -9.57
CA MET A 212 28.47 -4.12 -9.28
C MET A 212 27.58 -3.94 -8.05
N PRO A 213 26.49 -4.73 -7.91
CA PRO A 213 25.77 -4.82 -6.65
C PRO A 213 26.72 -5.14 -5.51
N ASN A 214 26.69 -4.32 -4.47
CA ASN A 214 27.39 -4.63 -3.23
C ASN A 214 26.55 -5.61 -2.38
N LEU A 215 27.17 -6.18 -1.35
CA LEU A 215 26.50 -7.17 -0.53
C LEU A 215 25.25 -6.63 0.21
N SER A 216 25.25 -5.35 0.61
CA SER A 216 24.09 -4.74 1.28
C SER A 216 22.88 -4.67 0.34
N GLU A 217 23.12 -4.35 -0.93
CA GLU A 217 22.10 -4.35 -1.97
C GLU A 217 21.56 -5.76 -2.23
N VAL A 218 22.45 -6.76 -2.29
CA VAL A 218 22.02 -8.16 -2.47
C VAL A 218 21.20 -8.65 -1.29
N LYS A 219 21.63 -8.37 -0.05
CA LYS A 219 20.83 -8.67 1.16
C LYS A 219 19.45 -8.01 1.07
N THR A 220 19.39 -6.75 0.66
CA THR A 220 18.12 -6.03 0.50
C THR A 220 17.25 -6.66 -0.59
N ALA A 221 17.83 -7.05 -1.72
CA ALA A 221 17.12 -7.73 -2.81
C ALA A 221 16.51 -9.05 -2.33
N TYR A 222 17.28 -9.88 -1.64
CA TYR A 222 16.80 -11.15 -1.07
C TYR A 222 15.82 -10.97 0.09
N LYS A 223 15.80 -9.80 0.73
CA LYS A 223 14.82 -9.48 1.78
C LYS A 223 13.49 -8.99 1.20
N LEU A 224 13.51 -8.15 0.16
CA LEU A 224 12.35 -7.36 -0.25
C LEU A 224 11.67 -7.83 -1.55
N THR A 225 12.37 -8.57 -2.41
CA THR A 225 11.84 -8.99 -3.72
C THR A 225 11.39 -10.45 -3.68
N PRO A 226 10.51 -10.92 -4.60
CA PRO A 226 10.09 -12.32 -4.62
C PRO A 226 11.22 -13.32 -4.88
N ILE A 227 11.03 -14.55 -4.39
CA ILE A 227 11.87 -15.70 -4.72
C ILE A 227 11.89 -15.90 -6.24
N GLY A 228 13.07 -16.12 -6.80
CA GLY A 228 13.25 -16.31 -8.24
C GLY A 228 13.09 -15.04 -9.08
N SER A 229 12.88 -13.87 -8.46
CA SER A 229 12.73 -12.62 -9.21
C SER A 229 13.98 -12.29 -10.03
N PRO A 230 13.80 -11.64 -11.20
CA PRO A 230 14.92 -11.19 -12.02
C PRO A 230 15.96 -10.33 -11.29
N PHE A 231 15.54 -9.52 -10.31
CA PHE A 231 16.45 -8.73 -9.49
C PHE A 231 17.41 -9.62 -8.68
N ARG A 232 16.90 -10.68 -8.04
CA ARG A 232 17.74 -11.67 -7.33
C ARG A 232 18.64 -12.44 -8.29
N LYS A 233 18.13 -12.78 -9.48
CA LYS A 233 18.91 -13.44 -10.53
C LYS A 233 20.10 -12.58 -10.96
N PHE A 234 19.91 -11.29 -11.19
CA PHE A 234 20.99 -10.35 -11.50
C PHE A 234 22.00 -10.22 -10.35
N ALA A 235 21.51 -10.09 -9.11
CA ALA A 235 22.36 -10.02 -7.92
C ALA A 235 23.25 -11.28 -7.76
N CYS A 236 22.64 -12.45 -7.91
CA CYS A 236 23.34 -13.73 -7.83
C CYS A 236 24.35 -13.92 -8.99
N ALA A 237 23.95 -13.58 -10.22
CA ALA A 237 24.84 -13.62 -11.39
C ALA A 237 26.04 -12.68 -11.24
N SER A 238 25.82 -11.50 -10.66
CA SER A 238 26.89 -10.52 -10.37
C SER A 238 27.89 -11.09 -9.38
N MET A 239 27.41 -11.73 -8.31
CA MET A 239 28.30 -12.38 -7.37
C MET A 239 29.08 -13.53 -8.02
N HIS A 240 28.39 -14.41 -8.76
CA HIS A 240 29.03 -15.53 -9.44
C HIS A 240 30.13 -15.07 -10.40
N TYR A 241 29.87 -14.02 -11.19
CA TYR A 241 30.87 -13.41 -12.05
C TYR A 241 32.07 -12.87 -11.26
N LEU A 242 31.83 -12.09 -10.20
CA LEU A 242 32.90 -11.52 -9.36
C LEU A 242 33.76 -12.60 -8.70
N CYS A 243 33.13 -13.61 -8.08
CA CYS A 243 33.81 -14.71 -7.42
C CYS A 243 34.54 -15.65 -8.38
N SER A 244 34.17 -15.69 -9.67
CA SER A 244 34.77 -16.59 -10.66
C SER A 244 35.83 -15.92 -11.52
N VAL A 245 35.62 -14.66 -11.92
CA VAL A 245 36.46 -13.95 -12.90
C VAL A 245 37.32 -12.88 -12.24
N CYS A 246 36.81 -12.16 -11.23
CA CYS A 246 37.50 -11.01 -10.63
C CYS A 246 38.29 -11.36 -9.36
N ARG A 247 38.80 -12.59 -9.27
CA ARG A 247 39.21 -13.29 -8.04
C ARG A 247 40.26 -12.61 -7.14
N GLN A 248 40.93 -11.54 -7.58
CA GLN A 248 42.12 -11.02 -6.88
C GLN A 248 42.28 -9.47 -6.84
N ASP A 249 41.28 -8.66 -7.23
CA ASP A 249 41.44 -7.19 -7.14
C ASP A 249 40.14 -6.41 -6.80
N ARG A 250 38.96 -6.88 -7.25
CA ARG A 250 37.67 -6.20 -6.96
C ARG A 250 36.69 -7.01 -6.13
N SER A 251 36.75 -8.35 -6.19
CA SER A 251 35.78 -9.20 -5.49
C SER A 251 35.98 -9.17 -3.97
N SER A 252 37.23 -9.18 -3.49
CA SER A 252 37.56 -9.17 -2.05
C SER A 252 37.15 -7.86 -1.34
N VAL A 253 37.11 -6.74 -2.06
CA VAL A 253 36.72 -5.43 -1.52
C VAL A 253 35.20 -5.28 -1.47
N LEU A 254 34.50 -5.67 -2.54
CA LEU A 254 33.04 -5.56 -2.61
C LEU A 254 32.32 -6.69 -1.84
N TRP A 255 32.98 -7.84 -1.73
CA TRP A 255 32.45 -9.09 -1.19
C TRP A 255 33.51 -9.80 -0.32
N PRO A 256 33.85 -9.27 0.87
CA PRO A 256 34.71 -9.99 1.80
C PRO A 256 34.12 -11.35 2.15
N THR A 257 34.95 -12.40 2.19
CA THR A 257 34.49 -13.78 2.44
C THR A 257 33.68 -13.93 3.73
N GLY A 258 34.08 -13.23 4.79
CA GLY A 258 33.35 -13.23 6.06
C GLY A 258 31.93 -12.64 5.92
N ASP A 259 31.81 -11.49 5.26
CA ASP A 259 30.53 -10.84 5.05
C ASP A 259 29.61 -11.67 4.14
N LEU A 260 30.19 -12.28 3.10
CA LEU A 260 29.49 -13.21 2.22
C LEU A 260 28.94 -14.41 3.01
N ALA A 261 29.76 -15.03 3.87
CA ALA A 261 29.32 -16.12 4.72
C ALA A 261 28.16 -15.71 5.63
N ILE A 262 28.22 -14.51 6.22
CA ILE A 262 27.12 -13.94 7.02
C ILE A 262 25.86 -13.75 6.17
N ALA A 263 25.99 -13.23 4.96
CA ALA A 263 24.85 -13.02 4.06
C ALA A 263 24.17 -14.33 3.65
N MET A 264 24.96 -15.34 3.28
CA MET A 264 24.46 -16.67 2.95
C MET A 264 23.79 -17.35 4.15
N ALA A 265 24.34 -17.18 5.35
CA ALA A 265 23.72 -17.67 6.58
C ALA A 265 22.41 -16.93 6.90
N SER A 266 22.32 -15.64 6.59
CA SER A 266 21.12 -14.81 6.82
C SER A 266 20.01 -15.05 5.79
N HIS A 267 20.36 -15.50 4.59
CA HIS A 267 19.46 -15.71 3.46
C HIS A 267 19.75 -17.06 2.80
N ARG A 268 19.04 -18.11 3.25
CA ARG A 268 19.26 -19.49 2.77
C ARG A 268 19.01 -19.65 1.27
N ASP A 269 17.99 -18.96 0.76
CA ASP A 269 17.66 -18.89 -0.66
C ASP A 269 18.79 -18.28 -1.49
N PHE A 270 19.45 -17.23 -0.99
CA PHE A 270 20.65 -16.68 -1.62
C PHE A 270 21.78 -17.70 -1.73
N ALA A 271 22.03 -18.46 -0.65
CA ALA A 271 23.04 -19.51 -0.66
C ALA A 271 22.70 -20.61 -1.70
N ILE A 272 21.43 -21.02 -1.76
CA ILE A 272 20.94 -22.02 -2.71
C ILE A 272 21.09 -21.52 -4.15
N ASP A 273 20.66 -20.29 -4.45
CA ASP A 273 20.73 -19.71 -5.79
C ASP A 273 22.18 -19.65 -6.27
N PHE A 274 23.09 -19.18 -5.41
CA PHE A 274 24.51 -19.10 -5.76
C PHE A 274 25.15 -20.46 -5.99
N LEU A 275 24.94 -21.41 -5.07
CA LEU A 275 25.49 -22.76 -5.21
C LEU A 275 24.92 -23.45 -6.45
N SER A 276 23.64 -23.25 -6.76
CA SER A 276 23.01 -23.77 -7.97
C SER A 276 23.66 -23.17 -9.22
N MET A 277 23.93 -21.86 -9.23
CA MET A 277 24.62 -21.20 -10.34
C MET A 277 26.05 -21.71 -10.53
N VAL A 278 26.81 -21.88 -9.44
CA VAL A 278 28.16 -22.46 -9.50
C VAL A 278 28.14 -23.88 -10.04
N ARG A 279 27.16 -24.71 -9.63
CA ARG A 279 27.05 -26.11 -10.06
C ARG A 279 26.57 -26.28 -11.50
N THR A 280 25.84 -25.30 -12.04
CA THR A 280 25.32 -25.33 -13.42
C THR A 280 26.24 -24.64 -14.43
N GLN A 281 27.30 -23.97 -13.96
CA GLN A 281 28.31 -23.38 -14.82
C GLN A 281 29.01 -24.44 -15.67
N ALA A 282 29.11 -24.19 -16.98
CA ALA A 282 29.76 -25.12 -17.89
C ALA A 282 31.26 -25.25 -17.59
N VAL A 283 31.75 -26.49 -17.56
CA VAL A 283 33.15 -26.81 -17.27
C VAL A 283 34.05 -26.15 -18.32
N GLY A 284 35.08 -25.43 -17.86
CA GLY A 284 36.04 -24.75 -18.72
C GLY A 284 35.54 -23.45 -19.34
N VAL A 285 34.31 -23.02 -19.06
CA VAL A 285 33.75 -21.75 -19.55
C VAL A 285 33.68 -20.76 -18.39
N ALA A 286 34.25 -19.56 -18.56
CA ALA A 286 34.11 -18.49 -17.58
C ALA A 286 32.68 -17.90 -17.62
N PRO A 287 32.08 -17.50 -16.49
CA PRO A 287 30.79 -16.83 -16.51
C PRO A 287 30.92 -15.47 -17.22
N GLN A 288 29.87 -15.08 -17.95
CA GLN A 288 29.79 -13.80 -18.61
C GLN A 288 29.47 -12.68 -17.61
N ASP A 289 29.89 -11.45 -17.91
CA ASP A 289 29.50 -10.28 -17.12
C ASP A 289 27.98 -10.07 -17.25
N PRO A 290 27.21 -10.16 -16.17
CA PRO A 290 25.75 -10.05 -16.23
C PRO A 290 25.28 -8.68 -16.71
N ARG A 291 26.11 -7.64 -16.61
CA ARG A 291 25.78 -6.32 -17.15
C ARG A 291 25.78 -6.31 -18.67
N GLN A 292 26.41 -7.28 -19.33
CA GLN A 292 26.52 -7.36 -20.79
C GLN A 292 25.54 -8.37 -21.40
N LEU A 293 24.81 -9.11 -20.57
CA LEU A 293 23.80 -10.05 -21.05
C LEU A 293 22.60 -9.31 -21.68
N PRO A 294 21.85 -9.98 -22.57
CA PRO A 294 20.59 -9.45 -23.09
C PRO A 294 19.62 -9.11 -21.96
N LYS A 295 18.88 -8.00 -22.11
CA LYS A 295 17.93 -7.49 -21.10
C LYS A 295 16.91 -8.53 -20.66
N CYS A 296 16.35 -9.26 -21.63
CA CYS A 296 15.34 -10.29 -21.39
C CYS A 296 15.82 -11.42 -20.46
N GLU A 297 17.13 -11.60 -20.25
CA GLU A 297 17.65 -12.57 -19.27
C GLU A 297 17.25 -12.19 -17.83
N PHE A 298 16.93 -10.92 -17.61
CA PHE A 298 16.49 -10.35 -16.34
C PHE A 298 15.11 -9.68 -16.42
N HIS A 299 14.24 -10.10 -17.35
CA HIS A 299 12.84 -9.67 -17.36
C HIS A 299 11.93 -10.74 -16.75
N CYS A 300 10.73 -10.33 -16.35
CA CYS A 300 9.72 -11.19 -15.71
C CYS A 300 9.07 -12.19 -16.67
N HIS A 301 9.10 -11.94 -17.98
CA HIS A 301 8.51 -12.82 -18.99
C HIS A 301 9.36 -14.07 -19.25
N LYS A 302 8.75 -15.10 -19.84
CA LYS A 302 9.49 -16.30 -20.24
C LYS A 302 10.32 -16.04 -21.50
N ARG A 303 11.33 -16.88 -21.73
CA ARG A 303 12.25 -16.74 -22.88
C ARG A 303 11.55 -16.86 -24.24
N ASP A 304 10.41 -17.54 -24.30
CA ASP A 304 9.59 -17.77 -25.49
C ASP A 304 8.49 -16.73 -25.70
N GLU A 305 8.32 -15.80 -24.76
CA GLU A 305 7.34 -14.72 -24.84
C GLU A 305 7.96 -13.45 -25.44
N LEU A 306 7.17 -12.69 -26.19
CA LEU A 306 7.58 -11.38 -26.71
C LEU A 306 7.81 -10.41 -25.55
N CYS A 307 8.93 -9.69 -25.59
CA CYS A 307 9.29 -8.75 -24.54
C CYS A 307 8.32 -7.55 -24.50
N PRO A 308 7.61 -7.29 -23.38
CA PRO A 308 6.68 -6.16 -23.27
C PRO A 308 7.32 -4.77 -23.32
N GLN A 309 8.65 -4.69 -23.29
CA GLN A 309 9.41 -3.45 -23.45
C GLN A 309 9.75 -3.12 -24.91
N GLU A 310 9.68 -4.12 -25.79
CA GLU A 310 10.02 -4.00 -27.22
C GLU A 310 8.78 -3.97 -28.13
N ALA A 311 7.60 -4.18 -27.54
CA ALA A 311 6.28 -4.17 -28.20
C ALA A 311 5.57 -2.82 -28.11
#